data_AF-A0A434DNM9-F1
#
_entry.id   AF-A0A434DNM9-F1
#
_cell.length_a   1.000
_cell.length_b   1.000
_cell.length_c   1.000
_cell.angle_alpha   90.00
_cell.angle_beta   90.00
_cell.angle_gamma   90.00
#
_symmetry.space_group_name_H-M   'P 1'
#
loop_
_entity.id
_entity.type
_entity.pdbx_description
1 polymer ?
#
loop_
_entity_poly.entity_id
_entity_poly.type
_entity_poly.pdbx_seq_one_letter_code
_entity_poly.pdbx_strand_id
1 'polypeptide(L)'
;MTSEDVRSWIQQRQSFQEQRLLFKLLQNLRFVSEDETREKLRTAHSIVKRYTSPFTPESRTHRRYDIVVSYVDGPAKSGSRYADRYAEENLISTTSVIGSEGFSQRISEYEEKRGITVNGVVIIDDIAATGAGLSENVEKFVQSNAQILKDRSITVVVVTLLATREADARLRESLSRMHGVDIDFRTCEVLEDRHFAFRPNNGIWADQTEADRAKNLVTTLGREIYKNEPLGFGDMGLLVVFNDTCPNNSLPILHASKTSTWNALFERPKN
;
A
#
# COMPACT_ATOMS: atom_id res chain seq x y z
N MET A 1 -9.80 -0.03 18.66
CA MET A 1 -8.99 0.95 19.40
C MET A 1 -9.92 1.83 20.22
N THR A 2 -9.69 1.90 21.52
CA THR A 2 -10.42 2.70 22.49
C THR A 2 -9.55 3.86 22.98
N SER A 3 -10.15 4.82 23.69
CA SER A 3 -9.40 5.87 24.39
C SER A 3 -8.49 5.31 25.48
N GLU A 4 -8.84 4.17 26.07
CA GLU A 4 -8.01 3.47 27.04
C GLU A 4 -6.75 2.88 26.38
N ASP A 5 -6.88 2.31 25.18
CA ASP A 5 -5.74 1.76 24.44
C ASP A 5 -4.70 2.85 24.14
N VAL A 6 -5.17 4.02 23.70
CA VAL A 6 -4.31 5.18 23.45
C VAL A 6 -3.63 5.66 24.72
N ARG A 7 -4.37 5.76 25.84
CA ARG A 7 -3.82 6.16 27.13
C ARG A 7 -2.76 5.18 27.60
N SER A 8 -3.07 3.89 27.58
CA SER A 8 -2.16 2.80 27.94
C SER A 8 -0.87 2.86 27.11
N TRP A 9 -1.00 3.04 25.79
CA TRP A 9 0.15 3.13 24.89
C TRP A 9 1.10 4.29 25.24
N ILE A 10 0.55 5.47 25.51
CA ILE A 10 1.31 6.66 25.91
C ILE A 10 1.96 6.49 27.29
N GLN A 11 1.23 5.90 28.24
CA GLN A 11 1.67 5.73 29.64
C GLN A 11 2.78 4.70 29.84
N GLN A 12 3.17 3.98 28.79
CA GLN A 12 4.41 3.17 28.80
C GLN A 12 5.66 4.01 29.08
N ARG A 13 5.57 5.34 28.92
CA ARG A 13 6.58 6.31 29.35
C ARG A 13 6.13 7.06 30.59
N GLN A 14 7.03 7.24 31.56
CA GLN A 14 6.74 7.94 32.81
C GLN A 14 6.78 9.47 32.67
N SER A 15 7.59 10.00 31.75
CA SER A 15 7.75 11.45 31.58
C SER A 15 6.57 12.07 30.83
N PHE A 16 5.90 13.06 31.42
CA PHE A 16 4.86 13.83 30.75
C PHE A 16 5.34 14.52 29.46
N GLN A 17 6.63 14.86 29.38
CA GLN A 17 7.22 15.44 28.18
C GLN A 17 7.24 14.40 27.05
N GLU A 18 7.72 13.17 27.33
CA GLU A 18 7.74 12.08 26.36
C GLU A 18 6.32 11.68 25.94
N GLN A 19 5.40 11.59 26.91
CA GLN A 19 3.98 11.31 26.64
C GLN A 19 3.37 12.32 25.67
N ARG A 20 3.68 13.62 25.85
CA ARG A 20 3.21 14.68 24.94
C ARG A 20 3.78 14.53 23.52
N LEU A 21 5.05 14.16 23.38
CA LEU A 21 5.67 13.93 22.07
C LEU A 21 5.01 12.74 21.36
N LEU A 22 4.78 11.64 22.08
CA LEU A 22 4.07 10.46 21.57
C LEU A 22 2.64 10.80 21.17
N PHE A 23 1.93 11.60 21.97
CA PHE A 23 0.58 12.03 21.64
C PHE A 23 0.52 12.87 20.35
N LYS A 24 1.48 13.78 20.13
CA LYS A 24 1.57 14.55 18.89
C LYS A 24 1.72 13.66 17.65
N LEU A 25 2.47 12.56 17.73
CA LEU A 25 2.57 11.59 16.64
C LEU A 25 1.19 10.97 16.34
N LEU A 26 0.46 10.56 17.37
CA LEU A 26 -0.87 9.97 17.21
C LEU A 26 -1.90 10.96 16.66
N GLN A 27 -1.83 12.23 17.06
CA GLN A 27 -2.70 13.28 16.52
C GLN A 27 -2.50 13.53 15.02
N ASN A 28 -1.32 13.20 14.50
CA ASN A 28 -0.97 13.34 13.08
C ASN A 28 -0.95 11.99 12.34
N LEU A 29 -1.46 10.93 12.97
CA LEU A 29 -1.53 9.61 12.38
C LEU A 29 -2.58 9.59 11.26
N ARG A 30 -2.16 9.14 10.07
CA ARG A 30 -3.06 8.81 8.97
C ARG A 30 -3.56 7.38 9.15
N PHE A 31 -4.71 7.25 9.81
CA PHE A 31 -5.43 5.99 9.87
C PHE A 31 -6.32 5.82 8.62
N VAL A 32 -6.15 4.72 7.89
CA VAL A 32 -6.98 4.36 6.74
C VAL A 32 -7.92 3.24 7.18
N SER A 33 -9.20 3.57 7.31
CA SER A 33 -10.24 2.64 7.73
C SER A 33 -10.60 1.62 6.64
N GLU A 34 -11.36 0.59 7.00
CA GLU A 34 -11.91 -0.37 6.02
C GLU A 34 -12.87 0.31 5.03
N ASP A 35 -13.75 1.19 5.51
CA ASP A 35 -14.69 1.91 4.65
C ASP A 35 -13.96 2.82 3.66
N GLU A 36 -12.96 3.53 4.15
CA GLU A 36 -12.11 4.35 3.30
C GLU A 36 -11.31 3.51 2.30
N THR A 37 -10.79 2.36 2.73
CA THR A 37 -10.11 1.42 1.84
C THR A 37 -11.03 1.03 0.68
N ARG A 38 -12.27 0.64 0.96
CA ARG A 38 -13.27 0.28 -0.06
C ARG A 38 -13.59 1.46 -0.98
N GLU A 39 -13.71 2.65 -0.44
CA GLU A 39 -13.92 3.87 -1.23
C GLU A 39 -12.73 4.17 -2.17
N LYS A 40 -11.49 4.06 -1.68
CA LYS A 40 -10.29 4.22 -2.50
C LYS A 40 -10.21 3.15 -3.59
N LEU A 41 -10.57 1.90 -3.32
CA LEU A 41 -10.61 0.83 -4.33
C LEU A 41 -11.62 1.12 -5.46
N ARG A 42 -12.80 1.65 -5.12
CA ARG A 42 -13.80 2.10 -6.11
C ARG A 42 -13.30 3.29 -6.91
N THR A 43 -12.65 4.25 -6.25
CA THR A 43 -12.06 5.44 -6.87
C THR A 43 -10.95 5.07 -7.84
N ALA A 44 -10.01 4.22 -7.42
CA ALA A 44 -8.96 3.69 -8.28
C ALA A 44 -9.54 3.05 -9.54
N HIS A 45 -10.58 2.25 -9.38
CA HIS A 45 -11.20 1.59 -10.51
C HIS A 45 -11.90 2.56 -11.47
N SER A 46 -12.45 3.67 -10.98
CA SER A 46 -12.99 4.73 -11.85
C SER A 46 -11.93 5.32 -12.80
N ILE A 47 -10.66 5.30 -12.38
CA ILE A 47 -9.52 5.70 -13.21
C ILE A 47 -9.20 4.59 -14.21
N VAL A 48 -9.15 3.33 -13.76
CA VAL A 48 -8.91 2.14 -14.61
C VAL A 48 -9.95 2.01 -15.71
N LYS A 49 -11.23 2.35 -15.46
CA LYS A 49 -12.30 2.32 -16.47
C LYS A 49 -12.00 3.12 -17.74
N ARG A 50 -11.10 4.10 -17.67
CA ARG A 50 -10.67 4.90 -18.84
C ARG A 50 -9.76 4.13 -19.80
N TYR A 51 -9.20 3.03 -19.33
CA TYR A 51 -8.23 2.17 -20.02
C TYR A 51 -8.83 0.82 -20.41
N THR A 52 -10.07 0.53 -20.02
CA THR A 52 -10.71 -0.77 -20.22
C THR A 52 -12.02 -0.62 -20.97
N SER A 53 -12.53 -1.72 -21.51
CA SER A 53 -13.81 -1.73 -22.21
C SER A 53 -14.96 -1.23 -21.32
N PRO A 54 -15.96 -0.52 -21.90
CA PRO A 54 -17.15 -0.10 -21.17
C PRO A 54 -17.86 -1.30 -20.53
N PHE A 55 -18.34 -1.12 -19.30
CA PHE A 55 -19.11 -2.14 -18.60
C PHE A 55 -20.28 -1.51 -17.86
N THR A 56 -21.48 -1.95 -18.23
CA THR A 56 -22.72 -1.56 -17.59
C THR A 56 -23.33 -2.81 -16.96
N PRO A 57 -23.23 -2.97 -15.64
CA PRO A 57 -23.77 -4.15 -14.96
C PRO A 57 -25.30 -4.13 -15.02
N GLU A 58 -25.88 -5.22 -15.52
CA GLU A 58 -27.33 -5.43 -15.53
C GLU A 58 -27.90 -5.76 -14.14
N SER A 59 -27.05 -6.22 -13.23
CA SER A 59 -27.43 -6.57 -11.86
C SER A 59 -26.24 -6.48 -10.90
N ARG A 60 -26.50 -6.55 -9.59
CA ARG A 60 -25.44 -6.63 -8.56
C ARG A 60 -24.64 -7.93 -8.59
N THR A 61 -25.10 -8.97 -9.29
CA THR A 61 -24.40 -10.26 -9.44
C THR A 61 -23.65 -10.38 -10.77
N HIS A 62 -23.95 -9.52 -11.75
CA HIS A 62 -23.20 -9.44 -12.99
C HIS A 62 -21.74 -9.04 -12.67
N ARG A 63 -20.78 -9.84 -13.13
CA ARG A 63 -19.34 -9.62 -12.98
C ARG A 63 -18.66 -9.44 -14.33
N ARG A 64 -17.57 -8.66 -14.34
CA ARG A 64 -16.62 -8.60 -15.45
C ARG A 64 -15.61 -9.74 -15.41
N TYR A 65 -15.22 -10.15 -16.60
CA TYR A 65 -14.25 -11.21 -16.84
C TYR A 65 -13.08 -10.76 -17.72
N ASP A 66 -13.20 -9.60 -18.39
CA ASP A 66 -12.24 -9.03 -19.34
C ASP A 66 -11.11 -8.22 -18.68
N ILE A 67 -11.18 -8.02 -17.36
CA ILE A 67 -10.13 -7.42 -16.54
C ILE A 67 -9.60 -8.48 -15.57
N VAL A 68 -8.29 -8.64 -15.54
CA VAL A 68 -7.56 -9.46 -14.55
C VAL A 68 -7.00 -8.55 -13.46
N VAL A 69 -7.11 -8.99 -12.21
CA VAL A 69 -6.51 -8.30 -11.05
C VAL A 69 -5.33 -9.14 -10.57
N SER A 70 -4.19 -8.50 -10.35
CA SER A 70 -2.95 -9.15 -9.95
C SER A 70 -2.28 -8.38 -8.80
N TYR A 71 -1.27 -9.01 -8.22
CA TYR A 71 -0.43 -8.50 -7.16
C TYR A 71 0.98 -9.06 -7.38
N VAL A 72 2.00 -8.23 -7.15
CA VAL A 72 3.39 -8.59 -7.47
C VAL A 72 4.24 -8.95 -6.24
N ASP A 73 3.67 -8.81 -5.05
CA ASP A 73 4.39 -8.95 -3.78
C ASP A 73 4.32 -10.37 -3.16
N GLY A 74 3.70 -11.31 -3.86
CA GLY A 74 3.51 -12.71 -3.46
C GLY A 74 2.18 -12.97 -2.71
N PRO A 75 1.66 -14.21 -2.75
CA PRO A 75 0.30 -14.54 -2.29
C PRO A 75 0.07 -14.40 -0.79
N ALA A 76 1.13 -14.52 0.03
CA ALA A 76 1.06 -14.41 1.49
C ALA A 76 1.21 -12.98 2.02
N LYS A 77 1.30 -11.98 1.13
CA LYS A 77 1.44 -10.56 1.50
C LYS A 77 0.13 -9.79 1.35
N SER A 78 0.12 -8.53 1.77
CA SER A 78 -1.05 -7.65 1.72
C SER A 78 -1.66 -7.55 0.31
N GLY A 79 -0.83 -7.51 -0.73
CA GLY A 79 -1.28 -7.34 -2.12
C GLY A 79 -2.36 -8.33 -2.58
N SER A 80 -2.32 -9.60 -2.17
CA SER A 80 -3.35 -10.58 -2.55
C SER A 80 -4.72 -10.24 -1.96
N ARG A 81 -4.76 -9.83 -0.70
CA ARG A 81 -5.99 -9.40 -0.01
C ARG A 81 -6.59 -8.17 -0.68
N TYR A 82 -5.76 -7.21 -1.11
CA TYR A 82 -6.24 -6.02 -1.82
C TYR A 82 -6.72 -6.37 -3.23
N ALA A 83 -6.13 -7.35 -3.91
CA ALA A 83 -6.60 -7.82 -5.21
C ALA A 83 -8.00 -8.44 -5.12
N ASP A 84 -8.26 -9.29 -4.13
CA ASP A 84 -9.58 -9.86 -3.89
C ASP A 84 -10.62 -8.78 -3.58
N ARG A 85 -10.30 -7.86 -2.67
CA ARG A 85 -11.18 -6.74 -2.32
C ARG A 85 -11.45 -5.82 -3.51
N TYR A 86 -10.43 -5.54 -4.30
CA TYR A 86 -10.59 -4.73 -5.51
C TYR A 86 -11.55 -5.40 -6.49
N ALA A 87 -11.44 -6.72 -6.68
CA ALA A 87 -12.34 -7.45 -7.56
C ALA A 87 -13.79 -7.40 -7.05
N GLU A 88 -13.98 -7.64 -5.75
CA GLU A 88 -15.29 -7.59 -5.10
C GLU A 88 -15.96 -6.21 -5.24
N GLU A 89 -15.25 -5.14 -4.87
CA GLU A 89 -15.75 -3.76 -4.88
C GLU A 89 -16.11 -3.26 -6.28
N ASN A 90 -15.49 -3.82 -7.31
CA ASN A 90 -15.60 -3.32 -8.69
C ASN A 90 -16.32 -4.28 -9.63
N LEU A 91 -17.06 -5.25 -9.07
CA LEU A 91 -17.83 -6.25 -9.81
C LEU A 91 -16.97 -6.99 -10.83
N ILE A 92 -15.74 -7.31 -10.48
CA ILE A 92 -14.85 -8.18 -11.26
C ILE A 92 -14.94 -9.58 -10.64
N SER A 93 -14.94 -10.62 -11.46
CA SER A 93 -14.98 -11.99 -10.94
C SER A 93 -13.76 -12.25 -10.05
N THR A 94 -13.95 -12.91 -8.91
CA THR A 94 -12.83 -13.35 -8.06
C THR A 94 -11.94 -14.36 -8.78
N THR A 95 -12.48 -15.09 -9.76
CA THR A 95 -11.68 -15.95 -10.65
C THR A 95 -10.75 -15.17 -11.59
N SER A 96 -10.96 -13.85 -11.73
CA SER A 96 -10.07 -12.97 -12.47
C SER A 96 -8.89 -12.49 -11.61
N VAL A 97 -8.80 -12.91 -10.34
CA VAL A 97 -7.64 -12.63 -9.49
C VAL A 97 -6.56 -13.67 -9.79
N ILE A 98 -5.48 -13.24 -10.43
CA ILE A 98 -4.38 -14.08 -10.89
C ILE A 98 -3.07 -13.52 -10.33
N GLY A 99 -2.39 -14.30 -9.49
CA GLY A 99 -1.07 -13.93 -8.97
C GLY A 99 0.00 -13.83 -10.07
N SER A 100 1.12 -13.18 -9.76
CA SER A 100 2.22 -12.95 -10.71
C SER A 100 2.93 -14.24 -11.18
N GLU A 101 2.91 -15.29 -10.37
CA GLU A 101 3.55 -16.57 -10.70
C GLU A 101 2.78 -17.32 -11.80
N GLY A 102 3.48 -17.66 -12.89
CA GLY A 102 2.90 -18.36 -14.04
C GLY A 102 1.85 -17.53 -14.80
N PHE A 103 1.88 -16.20 -14.66
CA PHE A 103 0.81 -15.31 -15.12
C PHE A 103 0.42 -15.51 -16.61
N SER A 104 1.41 -15.56 -17.53
CA SER A 104 1.17 -15.75 -18.97
C SER A 104 0.43 -17.05 -19.31
N GLN A 105 0.73 -18.14 -18.61
CA GLN A 105 0.02 -19.40 -18.81
C GLN A 105 -1.40 -19.30 -18.26
N ARG A 106 -1.54 -18.80 -17.02
CA ARG A 106 -2.82 -18.73 -16.31
C ARG A 106 -3.83 -17.81 -16.99
N ILE A 107 -3.40 -16.69 -17.57
CA ILE A 107 -4.29 -15.81 -18.32
C ILE A 107 -4.79 -16.48 -19.61
N SER A 108 -3.95 -17.28 -20.28
CA SER A 108 -4.35 -18.03 -21.48
C SER A 108 -5.37 -19.12 -21.16
N GLU A 109 -5.11 -19.91 -20.11
CA GLU A 109 -6.05 -20.93 -19.62
C GLU A 109 -7.39 -20.30 -19.16
N TYR A 110 -7.31 -19.12 -18.53
CA TYR A 110 -8.49 -18.38 -18.09
C TYR A 110 -9.36 -17.92 -19.25
N GLU A 111 -8.76 -17.33 -20.28
CA GLU A 111 -9.46 -16.92 -21.50
C GLU A 111 -10.10 -18.10 -22.23
N GLU A 112 -9.36 -19.19 -22.42
CA GLU A 112 -9.86 -20.41 -23.09
C GLU A 112 -11.06 -20.98 -22.34
N LYS A 113 -10.94 -21.14 -21.01
CA LYS A 113 -12.01 -21.68 -20.16
C LYS A 113 -13.28 -20.82 -20.20
N ARG A 114 -13.13 -19.51 -20.38
CA ARG A 114 -14.24 -18.55 -20.31
C ARG A 114 -14.79 -18.15 -21.68
N GLY A 115 -14.04 -18.39 -22.77
CA GLY A 115 -14.38 -17.88 -24.10
C GLY A 115 -14.36 -16.35 -24.17
N ILE A 116 -13.40 -15.71 -23.49
CA ILE A 116 -13.26 -14.24 -23.43
C ILE A 116 -11.84 -13.82 -23.82
N THR A 117 -11.65 -12.52 -24.05
CA THR A 117 -10.32 -11.90 -24.21
C THR A 117 -10.10 -10.89 -23.09
N VAL A 118 -8.96 -11.00 -22.40
CA VAL A 118 -8.55 -10.03 -21.39
C VAL A 118 -7.96 -8.82 -22.11
N ASN A 119 -8.47 -7.63 -21.78
CA ASN A 119 -7.98 -6.37 -22.34
C ASN A 119 -7.25 -5.50 -21.30
N GLY A 120 -7.38 -5.82 -20.02
CA GLY A 120 -6.80 -5.03 -18.94
C GLY A 120 -6.26 -5.88 -17.80
N VAL A 121 -5.12 -5.46 -17.26
CA VAL A 121 -4.53 -6.02 -16.05
C VAL A 121 -4.37 -4.90 -15.04
N VAL A 122 -4.93 -5.11 -13.84
CA VAL A 122 -4.75 -4.19 -12.71
C VAL A 122 -3.81 -4.84 -11.72
N ILE A 123 -2.64 -4.23 -11.48
CA ILE A 123 -1.75 -4.63 -10.40
C ILE A 123 -2.07 -3.75 -9.20
N ILE A 124 -2.43 -4.32 -8.06
CA ILE A 124 -2.79 -3.54 -6.87
C ILE A 124 -1.85 -3.77 -5.69
N ASP A 125 -1.57 -2.69 -4.98
CA ASP A 125 -0.86 -2.68 -3.70
C ASP A 125 -1.46 -1.65 -2.74
N ASP A 126 -1.18 -1.76 -1.44
CA ASP A 126 -1.69 -0.81 -0.45
C ASP A 126 -0.96 0.53 -0.50
N ILE A 127 0.37 0.50 -0.43
CA ILE A 127 1.19 1.70 -0.36
C ILE A 127 2.50 1.58 -1.16
N ALA A 128 2.75 2.56 -2.02
CA ALA A 128 4.08 2.79 -2.57
C ALA A 128 4.86 3.74 -1.69
N ALA A 129 5.70 3.20 -0.79
CA ALA A 129 6.46 4.01 0.17
C ALA A 129 7.77 4.56 -0.39
N THR A 130 8.82 3.73 -0.55
CA THR A 130 10.06 4.14 -1.26
C THR A 130 9.96 3.96 -2.78
N GLY A 131 8.94 3.24 -3.22
CA GLY A 131 8.71 2.84 -4.62
C GLY A 131 9.64 1.75 -5.13
N ALA A 132 10.74 1.42 -4.43
CA ALA A 132 11.77 0.51 -4.95
C ALA A 132 11.24 -0.92 -5.17
N GLY A 133 10.65 -1.53 -4.15
CA GLY A 133 10.14 -2.90 -4.22
C GLY A 133 9.03 -3.06 -5.26
N LEU A 134 8.04 -2.16 -5.24
CA LEU A 134 6.95 -2.20 -6.23
C LEU A 134 7.45 -1.98 -7.66
N SER A 135 8.38 -1.04 -7.88
CA SER A 135 8.96 -0.80 -9.21
C SER A 135 9.70 -2.04 -9.74
N GLU A 136 10.54 -2.66 -8.90
CA GLU A 136 11.29 -3.86 -9.27
C GLU A 136 10.36 -5.04 -9.56
N ASN A 137 9.32 -5.24 -8.73
CA ASN A 137 8.39 -6.34 -8.89
C ASN A 137 7.49 -6.16 -10.12
N VAL A 138 7.06 -4.93 -10.42
CA VAL A 138 6.35 -4.61 -11.67
C VAL A 138 7.26 -4.79 -12.89
N GLU A 139 8.51 -4.33 -12.82
CA GLU A 139 9.47 -4.51 -13.91
C GLU A 139 9.68 -5.99 -14.24
N LYS A 140 9.91 -6.83 -13.22
CA LYS A 140 10.00 -8.28 -13.39
C LYS A 140 8.72 -8.86 -13.99
N PHE A 141 7.55 -8.45 -13.49
CA PHE A 141 6.27 -8.89 -14.02
C PHE A 141 6.12 -8.56 -15.51
N VAL A 142 6.42 -7.33 -15.90
CA VAL A 142 6.31 -6.88 -17.29
C VAL A 142 7.31 -7.62 -18.17
N GLN A 143 8.57 -7.77 -17.73
CA GLN A 143 9.60 -8.50 -18.50
C GLN A 143 9.23 -9.96 -18.72
N SER A 144 8.77 -10.66 -17.67
CA SER A 144 8.37 -12.06 -17.76
C SER A 144 7.11 -12.30 -18.59
N ASN A 145 6.28 -11.28 -18.77
CA ASN A 145 5.00 -11.38 -19.49
C ASN A 145 4.94 -10.46 -20.73
N ALA A 146 6.08 -9.94 -21.20
CA ALA A 146 6.10 -8.90 -22.24
C ALA A 146 5.44 -9.36 -23.55
N GLN A 147 5.66 -10.61 -23.95
CA GLN A 147 5.13 -11.17 -25.19
C GLN A 147 3.60 -11.16 -25.18
N ILE A 148 2.98 -11.71 -24.14
CA ILE A 148 1.52 -11.82 -24.05
C ILE A 148 0.86 -10.44 -23.89
N LEU A 149 1.49 -9.53 -23.14
CA LEU A 149 0.99 -8.16 -22.97
C LEU A 149 1.00 -7.39 -24.30
N LYS A 150 2.04 -7.59 -25.11
CA LYS A 150 2.21 -6.97 -26.43
C LYS A 150 1.27 -7.53 -27.48
N ASP A 151 1.29 -8.85 -27.66
CA ASP A 151 0.54 -9.53 -28.72
C ASP A 151 -0.97 -9.29 -28.58
N ARG A 152 -1.43 -9.14 -27.34
CA ARG A 152 -2.85 -8.92 -27.02
C ARG A 152 -3.19 -7.46 -26.76
N SER A 153 -2.21 -6.55 -26.84
CA SER A 153 -2.38 -5.12 -26.53
C SER A 153 -3.07 -4.90 -25.18
N ILE A 154 -2.65 -5.65 -24.16
CA ILE A 154 -3.23 -5.57 -22.82
C ILE A 154 -2.68 -4.32 -22.12
N THR A 155 -3.59 -3.46 -21.67
CA THR A 155 -3.22 -2.31 -20.83
C THR A 155 -2.98 -2.77 -19.39
N VAL A 156 -1.83 -2.41 -18.83
CA VAL A 156 -1.47 -2.66 -17.44
C VAL A 156 -1.64 -1.37 -16.63
N VAL A 157 -2.44 -1.39 -15.57
CA VAL A 157 -2.56 -0.27 -14.65
C VAL A 157 -2.08 -0.70 -13.27
N VAL A 158 -1.00 -0.10 -12.80
CA VAL A 158 -0.50 -0.27 -11.44
C VAL A 158 -1.23 0.73 -10.54
N VAL A 159 -1.86 0.23 -9.48
CA VAL A 159 -2.71 0.99 -8.58
C VAL A 159 -2.19 0.84 -7.15
N THR A 160 -2.04 1.96 -6.46
CA THR A 160 -1.84 1.99 -5.01
C THR A 160 -2.92 2.80 -4.31
N LEU A 161 -3.24 2.48 -3.05
CA LEU A 161 -4.14 3.33 -2.28
C LEU A 161 -3.45 4.60 -1.84
N LEU A 162 -2.21 4.47 -1.36
CA LEU A 162 -1.36 5.58 -0.95
C LEU A 162 -0.02 5.53 -1.68
N ALA A 163 0.59 6.67 -1.94
CA ALA A 163 1.98 6.75 -2.38
C ALA A 163 2.68 7.96 -1.77
N THR A 164 3.99 7.87 -1.56
CA THR A 164 4.80 9.07 -1.33
C THR A 164 5.07 9.78 -2.65
N ARG A 165 5.43 11.07 -2.61
CA ARG A 165 5.82 11.82 -3.82
C ARG A 165 7.03 11.17 -4.50
N GLU A 166 7.99 10.71 -3.71
CA GLU A 166 9.22 10.08 -4.21
C GLU A 166 8.91 8.74 -4.88
N ALA A 167 8.00 7.94 -4.30
CA ALA A 167 7.58 6.69 -4.91
C ALA A 167 6.76 6.90 -6.18
N ASP A 168 5.84 7.87 -6.21
CA ASP A 168 5.08 8.20 -7.42
C ASP A 168 6.03 8.60 -8.56
N ALA A 169 6.98 9.51 -8.30
CA ALA A 169 7.98 9.91 -9.29
C ALA A 169 8.82 8.72 -9.78
N ARG A 170 9.32 7.90 -8.85
CA ARG A 170 10.14 6.73 -9.17
C ARG A 170 9.40 5.68 -9.99
N LEU A 171 8.16 5.38 -9.63
CA LEU A 171 7.33 4.42 -10.37
C LEU A 171 7.07 4.95 -11.78
N ARG A 172 6.67 6.22 -11.93
CA ARG A 172 6.46 6.82 -13.26
C ARG A 172 7.71 6.74 -14.14
N GLU A 173 8.89 7.05 -13.58
CA GLU A 173 10.17 6.95 -14.28
C GLU A 173 10.56 5.49 -14.63
N SER A 174 10.26 4.53 -13.74
CA SER A 174 10.48 3.11 -14.00
C SER A 174 9.58 2.62 -15.14
N LEU A 175 8.29 2.96 -15.09
CA LEU A 175 7.31 2.55 -16.09
C LEU A 175 7.57 3.19 -17.47
N SER A 176 8.02 4.45 -17.52
CA SER A 176 8.31 5.12 -18.79
C SER A 176 9.44 4.45 -19.59
N ARG A 177 10.26 3.63 -18.94
CA ARG A 177 11.34 2.85 -19.57
C ARG A 177 10.86 1.51 -20.14
N MET A 178 9.63 1.08 -19.84
CA MET A 178 9.06 -0.20 -20.27
C MET A 178 8.47 -0.10 -21.68
N HIS A 179 9.34 0.03 -22.68
CA HIS A 179 8.91 0.25 -24.06
C HIS A 179 8.09 -0.92 -24.64
N GLY A 180 7.00 -0.56 -25.31
CA GLY A 180 6.14 -1.47 -26.05
C GLY A 180 5.07 -2.16 -25.20
N VAL A 181 4.93 -1.84 -23.92
CA VAL A 181 3.77 -2.25 -23.11
C VAL A 181 3.00 -0.99 -22.74
N ASP A 182 1.68 -1.03 -22.93
CA ASP A 182 0.80 0.05 -22.45
C ASP A 182 0.65 -0.08 -20.94
N ILE A 183 1.39 0.75 -20.20
CA ILE A 183 1.44 0.68 -18.75
C ILE A 183 1.37 2.07 -18.11
N ASP A 184 0.58 2.19 -17.04
CA ASP A 184 0.43 3.43 -16.28
C ASP A 184 0.42 3.17 -14.76
N PHE A 185 0.76 4.20 -13.99
CA PHE A 185 0.70 4.20 -12.53
C PHE A 185 -0.30 5.22 -12.00
N ARG A 186 -1.17 4.74 -11.10
CA ARG A 186 -2.19 5.51 -10.40
C ARG A 186 -2.12 5.28 -8.90
N THR A 187 -2.33 6.35 -8.16
CA THR A 187 -2.47 6.31 -6.71
C THR A 187 -3.70 7.11 -6.29
N CYS A 188 -4.40 6.69 -5.24
CA CYS A 188 -5.60 7.39 -4.78
C CYS A 188 -5.26 8.64 -3.95
N GLU A 189 -4.13 8.62 -3.24
CA GLU A 189 -3.69 9.72 -2.38
C GLU A 189 -2.17 9.77 -2.34
N VAL A 190 -1.62 10.97 -2.60
CA VAL A 190 -0.20 11.25 -2.42
C VAL A 190 0.03 11.82 -1.03
N LEU A 191 0.88 11.16 -0.26
CA LEU A 191 1.20 11.54 1.11
C LEU A 191 2.01 12.84 1.15
N GLU A 192 1.53 13.79 1.94
CA GLU A 192 2.19 15.05 2.28
C GLU A 192 3.17 14.91 3.45
N ASP A 193 3.99 15.94 3.69
CA ASP A 193 5.04 15.94 4.70
C ASP A 193 4.52 15.73 6.12
N ARG A 194 3.27 16.14 6.41
CA ARG A 194 2.61 15.89 7.71
C ARG A 194 2.46 14.40 8.06
N HIS A 195 2.49 13.52 7.06
CA HIS A 195 2.40 12.07 7.26
C HIS A 195 3.76 11.44 7.59
N PHE A 196 4.81 12.25 7.73
CA PHE A 196 6.14 11.80 8.12
C PHE A 196 6.50 12.46 9.44
N ALA A 197 6.87 11.64 10.43
CA ALA A 197 7.15 12.10 11.78
C ALA A 197 8.27 13.16 11.81
N PHE A 198 9.25 13.09 10.91
CA PHE A 198 10.47 13.90 10.99
C PHE A 198 10.89 14.56 9.68
N ARG A 199 9.96 14.75 8.72
CA ARG A 199 10.25 15.61 7.57
C ARG A 199 10.31 17.08 7.99
N PRO A 200 11.16 17.90 7.34
CA PRO A 200 11.17 19.34 7.56
C PRO A 200 9.78 19.93 7.32
N ASN A 201 9.40 20.94 8.12
CA ASN A 201 8.15 21.71 7.95
C ASN A 201 6.86 20.86 7.94
N ASN A 202 6.85 19.70 8.62
CA ASN A 202 5.67 18.83 8.69
C ASN A 202 4.53 19.34 9.59
N GLY A 203 4.77 20.43 10.35
CA GLY A 203 3.78 21.05 11.24
C GLY A 203 3.49 20.30 12.54
N ILE A 204 4.17 19.19 12.81
CA ILE A 204 3.96 18.37 14.03
C ILE A 204 4.67 18.99 15.25
N TRP A 205 5.90 19.48 15.01
CA TRP A 205 6.79 19.99 16.05
C TRP A 205 6.78 21.51 16.09
N ALA A 206 6.89 22.07 17.29
CA ALA A 206 6.96 23.51 17.49
C ALA A 206 8.26 24.11 16.96
N ASP A 207 9.37 23.38 17.13
CA ASP A 207 10.70 23.76 16.68
C ASP A 207 11.59 22.53 16.44
N GLN A 208 12.79 22.77 15.91
CA GLN A 208 13.78 21.71 15.65
C GLN A 208 14.23 21.00 16.93
N THR A 209 14.29 21.69 18.06
CA THR A 209 14.71 21.10 19.34
C THR A 209 13.69 20.08 19.83
N GLU A 210 12.39 20.37 19.71
CA GLU A 210 11.32 19.43 20.02
C GLU A 210 11.33 18.25 19.04
N ALA A 211 11.52 18.51 17.74
CA ALA A 211 11.64 17.47 16.72
C ALA A 211 12.80 16.50 17.02
N ASP A 212 13.97 17.02 17.40
CA ASP A 212 15.15 16.21 17.74
C ASP A 212 14.92 15.37 19.00
N ARG A 213 14.28 15.94 20.03
CA ARG A 213 13.90 15.18 21.24
C ARG A 213 12.94 14.05 20.90
N ALA A 214 11.91 14.32 20.08
CA ALA A 214 10.96 13.31 19.65
C ALA A 214 11.63 12.22 18.81
N LYS A 215 12.51 12.61 17.88
CA LYS A 215 13.27 11.68 17.05
C LYS A 215 14.18 10.79 17.89
N ASN A 216 14.88 11.35 18.87
CA ASN A 216 15.72 10.58 19.78
C ASN A 216 14.92 9.58 20.62
N LEU A 217 13.77 10.00 21.15
CA LEU A 217 12.86 9.12 21.90
C LEU A 217 12.39 7.94 21.03
N VAL A 218 11.80 8.25 19.87
CA VAL A 218 11.24 7.23 18.96
C VAL A 218 12.34 6.33 18.40
N THR A 219 13.53 6.86 18.12
CA THR A 219 14.67 6.06 17.68
C THR A 219 15.13 5.10 18.78
N THR A 220 15.17 5.55 20.03
CA THR A 220 15.54 4.71 21.18
C THR A 220 14.57 3.55 21.34
N LEU A 221 13.27 3.84 21.38
CA LEU A 221 12.22 2.82 21.44
C LEU A 221 12.25 1.89 20.21
N GLY A 222 12.37 2.48 19.02
CA GLY A 222 12.41 1.75 17.76
C GLY A 222 13.60 0.78 17.66
N ARG A 223 14.76 1.11 18.23
CA ARG A 223 15.94 0.23 18.25
C ARG A 223 15.74 -1.04 19.06
N GLU A 224 14.86 -1.01 20.07
CA GLU A 224 14.49 -2.21 20.82
C GLU A 224 13.64 -3.18 19.96
N ILE A 225 12.92 -2.64 18.98
CA ILE A 225 12.03 -3.40 18.08
C ILE A 225 12.79 -3.85 16.82
N TYR A 226 13.40 -2.89 16.10
CA TYR A 226 14.21 -3.09 14.91
C TYR A 226 15.51 -2.30 15.03
N LYS A 227 16.60 -3.02 15.34
CA LYS A 227 17.92 -2.43 15.58
C LYS A 227 18.43 -1.54 14.43
N ASN A 228 18.19 -1.95 13.19
CA ASN A 228 18.76 -1.32 12.00
C ASN A 228 17.85 -0.26 11.37
N GLU A 229 16.54 -0.34 11.62
CA GLU A 229 15.54 0.53 11.01
C GLU A 229 14.55 1.03 12.07
N PRO A 230 15.04 1.78 13.08
CA PRO A 230 14.24 2.17 14.24
C PRO A 230 13.13 3.17 13.89
N LEU A 231 13.18 3.78 12.70
CA LEU A 231 12.15 4.68 12.18
C LEU A 231 11.32 4.03 11.05
N GLY A 232 11.46 2.71 10.85
CA GLY A 232 10.80 1.97 9.78
C GLY A 232 11.69 1.87 8.54
N PHE A 233 11.29 1.03 7.59
CA PHE A 233 12.06 0.75 6.38
C PHE A 233 12.43 2.03 5.61
N GLY A 234 13.72 2.17 5.31
CA GLY A 234 14.28 3.37 4.68
C GLY A 234 14.28 4.61 5.58
N ASP A 235 14.18 4.43 6.90
CA ASP A 235 14.14 5.49 7.93
C ASP A 235 13.10 6.59 7.67
N MET A 236 11.99 6.24 7.02
CA MET A 236 11.00 7.21 6.56
C MET A 236 10.21 7.84 7.70
N GLY A 237 9.99 7.11 8.80
CA GLY A 237 9.18 7.57 9.91
C GLY A 237 7.74 7.87 9.50
N LEU A 238 7.13 7.05 8.64
CA LEU A 238 5.75 7.26 8.22
C LEU A 238 4.79 7.15 9.41
N LEU A 239 3.78 7.99 9.39
CA LEU A 239 2.66 8.02 10.33
C LEU A 239 1.41 7.51 9.62
N VAL A 240 1.49 6.32 9.03
CA VAL A 240 0.39 5.70 8.29
C VAL A 240 0.08 4.33 8.87
N VAL A 241 -1.20 4.05 9.08
CA VAL A 241 -1.70 2.74 9.55
C VAL A 241 -2.96 2.41 8.76
N PHE A 242 -3.08 1.16 8.29
CA PHE A 242 -4.33 0.64 7.73
C PHE A 242 -5.07 -0.17 8.80
N ASN A 243 -6.37 -0.36 8.62
CA ASN A 243 -7.21 -1.11 9.56
C ASN A 243 -6.65 -2.52 9.88
N ASP A 244 -6.13 -3.21 8.85
CA ASP A 244 -5.73 -4.62 8.96
C ASP A 244 -4.22 -4.84 8.83
N THR A 245 -3.44 -3.79 8.59
CA THR A 245 -2.00 -3.87 8.37
C THR A 245 -1.33 -2.53 8.65
N CYS A 246 -0.03 -2.54 8.89
CA CYS A 246 0.75 -1.31 9.00
C CYS A 246 1.94 -1.40 8.04
N PRO A 247 2.26 -0.36 7.24
CA PRO A 247 3.41 -0.38 6.35
C PRO A 247 4.73 -0.59 7.12
N ASN A 248 5.72 -1.24 6.49
CA ASN A 248 7.06 -1.39 7.08
C ASN A 248 7.79 -0.06 7.24
N ASN A 249 7.41 0.94 6.46
CA ASN A 249 7.98 2.28 6.47
C ASN A 249 7.43 3.16 7.61
N SER A 250 6.35 2.71 8.26
CA SER A 250 5.78 3.40 9.40
C SER A 250 6.63 3.19 10.64
N LEU A 251 6.49 4.10 11.61
CA LEU A 251 7.23 3.99 12.87
C LEU A 251 6.98 2.63 13.55
N PRO A 252 8.03 1.85 13.85
CA PRO A 252 7.90 0.51 14.43
C PRO A 252 7.09 0.47 15.73
N ILE A 253 7.24 1.53 16.55
CA ILE A 253 6.52 1.69 17.81
C ILE A 253 4.99 1.71 17.66
N LEU A 254 4.48 1.94 16.44
CA LEU A 254 3.05 1.92 16.15
C LEU A 254 2.52 0.48 16.02
N HIS A 255 3.33 -0.47 15.54
CA HIS A 255 2.80 -1.74 15.01
C HIS A 255 3.54 -3.02 15.40
N ALA A 256 4.65 -2.91 16.13
CA ALA A 256 5.46 -4.07 16.50
C ALA A 256 5.75 -4.12 18.00
N SER A 257 5.35 -5.22 18.61
CA SER A 257 5.65 -5.59 20.00
C SER A 257 6.62 -6.77 19.97
N LYS A 258 7.93 -6.50 19.79
CA LYS A 258 8.96 -7.55 19.75
C LYS A 258 9.62 -7.83 21.10
N THR A 259 9.41 -6.96 22.08
CA THR A 259 10.05 -7.02 23.41
C THR A 259 8.99 -6.92 24.50
N SER A 260 9.34 -7.33 25.72
CA SER A 260 8.50 -7.11 26.91
C SER A 260 8.39 -5.62 27.32
N THR A 261 9.10 -4.73 26.63
CA THR A 261 9.25 -3.30 27.00
C THR A 261 8.34 -2.37 26.23
N TRP A 262 7.73 -2.83 25.13
CA TRP A 262 6.86 -2.00 24.32
C TRP A 262 5.70 -2.79 23.72
N ASN A 263 4.49 -2.31 23.99
CA ASN A 263 3.24 -2.78 23.40
C ASN A 263 2.79 -1.78 22.34
N ALA A 264 2.67 -2.25 21.10
CA ALA A 264 2.21 -1.46 19.97
C ALA A 264 0.70 -1.24 20.00
N LEU A 265 0.25 -0.09 19.48
CA LEU A 265 -1.17 0.26 19.41
C LEU A 265 -1.89 -0.45 18.24
N PHE A 266 -1.16 -0.73 17.15
CA PHE A 266 -1.67 -1.30 15.91
C PHE A 266 -0.89 -2.57 15.53
N GLU A 267 -0.88 -3.55 16.44
CA GLU A 267 -0.17 -4.81 16.21
C GLU A 267 -0.60 -5.46 14.89
N ARG A 268 0.40 -5.88 14.11
CA ARG A 268 0.13 -6.65 12.90
C ARG A 268 -0.34 -8.06 13.26
N PRO A 269 -1.25 -8.65 12.48
CA PRO A 269 -1.55 -10.07 12.57
C PRO A 269 -0.25 -10.88 12.48
N LYS A 270 -0.08 -11.85 13.39
CA LYS A 270 1.00 -12.83 13.27
C LYS A 270 0.62 -13.78 12.13
N ASN A 271 1.36 -13.70 11.02
CA ASN A 271 1.29 -14.70 9.95
C ASN A 271 1.89 -16.03 10.42
#